data_AF-A0A0A1TUW2-F1
#
_entry.id   AF-A0A0A1TUW2-F1
#
_cell.length_a   1.000
_cell.length_b   1.000
_cell.length_c   1.000
_cell.angle_alpha   90.00
_cell.angle_beta   90.00
_cell.angle_gamma   90.00
#
_symmetry.space_group_name_H-M   'P 1'
#
loop_
_entity.id
_entity.type
_entity.pdbx_description
1 polymer ?
#
loop_
_entity_poly.entity_id
_entity_poly.type
_entity_poly.pdbx_seq_one_letter_code
_entity_poly.pdbx_strand_id
1 'polypeptide(L)'
;MFVLLFLVTLSSAKYLVEDNSITKLGKIYEISNFNYIKYTQEGMYIYKYVSSDCKEWIPSTASLLSSYGVPQYSLPDYVAVSYTYPSTKDCTTTNEDSNPIERLYLAICTRGTDDSSQYAIENNNLVEKKFTSNDCTGTAKDTKVKYELDKCNTELTYSYKITSGAFEIFALLAIALAFLF
;
A
#
# COMPACT_ATOMS: atom_id res chain seq x y z
N MET A 1 18.77 -24.52 22.01
CA MET A 1 18.98 -24.61 20.55
C MET A 1 17.79 -25.28 19.86
N PHE A 2 16.58 -24.80 20.11
CA PHE A 2 15.33 -25.29 19.48
C PHE A 2 14.33 -24.15 19.24
N VAL A 3 14.49 -23.02 19.94
CA VAL A 3 13.69 -21.78 19.76
C VAL A 3 14.09 -21.00 18.49
N LEU A 4 15.30 -21.20 17.96
CA LEU A 4 15.79 -20.54 16.73
C LEU A 4 15.18 -21.10 15.43
N LEU A 5 14.56 -22.28 15.47
CA LEU A 5 13.91 -22.89 14.30
C LEU A 5 12.45 -22.45 14.12
N PHE A 6 11.87 -21.72 15.08
CA PHE A 6 10.50 -21.23 14.98
C PHE A 6 10.39 -19.86 14.26
N LEU A 7 11.53 -19.23 13.94
CA LEU A 7 11.58 -17.88 13.37
C LEU A 7 11.64 -17.82 11.83
N VAL A 8 11.56 -18.96 11.11
CA VAL A 8 11.76 -18.98 9.64
C VAL A 8 10.53 -19.44 8.84
N THR A 9 9.33 -19.33 9.41
CA THR A 9 8.14 -19.11 8.59
C THR A 9 7.83 -17.62 8.56
N LEU A 10 8.83 -16.82 8.16
CA LEU A 10 8.55 -15.53 7.54
C LEU A 10 7.74 -15.88 6.29
N SER A 11 6.41 -15.84 6.40
CA SER A 11 5.57 -15.73 5.23
C SER A 11 5.98 -14.42 4.56
N SER A 12 6.93 -14.50 3.64
CA SER A 12 7.36 -13.35 2.86
C SER A 12 6.09 -12.79 2.22
N ALA A 13 5.70 -11.59 2.63
CA ALA A 13 4.54 -10.94 2.06
C ALA A 13 4.76 -10.84 0.55
N LYS A 14 3.81 -11.35 -0.23
CA LYS A 14 3.80 -11.23 -1.68
C LYS A 14 2.83 -10.13 -2.05
N TYR A 15 3.26 -9.24 -2.93
CA TYR A 15 2.46 -8.11 -3.38
C TYR A 15 2.20 -8.22 -4.88
N LEU A 16 0.96 -7.97 -5.28
CA LEU A 16 0.64 -7.57 -6.64
C LEU A 16 0.74 -6.04 -6.68
N VAL A 17 1.44 -5.50 -7.68
CA VAL A 17 1.67 -4.07 -7.84
C VAL A 17 1.21 -3.67 -9.25
N GLU A 18 0.22 -2.79 -9.33
CA GLU A 18 -0.38 -2.31 -10.59
C GLU A 18 -0.68 -0.81 -10.44
N ASP A 19 -0.12 0.05 -11.29
CA ASP A 19 -0.37 1.52 -11.29
C ASP A 19 -0.28 2.21 -9.91
N ASN A 20 0.73 1.80 -9.13
CA ASN A 20 1.01 2.18 -7.73
C ASN A 20 -0.01 1.67 -6.70
N SER A 21 -1.05 0.97 -7.11
CA SER A 21 -1.90 0.20 -6.21
C SER A 21 -1.17 -1.07 -5.79
N ILE A 22 -1.28 -1.39 -4.50
CA ILE A 22 -0.67 -2.59 -3.93
C ILE A 22 -1.75 -3.51 -3.38
N THR A 23 -1.58 -4.80 -3.62
CA THR A 23 -2.44 -5.83 -3.08
C THR A 23 -1.57 -6.90 -2.46
N LYS A 24 -1.56 -6.96 -1.13
CA LYS A 24 -0.88 -8.01 -0.38
C LYS A 24 -1.68 -9.31 -0.48
N LEU A 25 -1.05 -10.37 -0.98
CA LEU A 25 -1.70 -11.67 -1.08
C LEU A 25 -2.07 -12.21 0.31
N GLY A 26 -3.26 -12.79 0.41
CA GLY A 26 -3.88 -13.28 1.65
C GLY A 26 -4.54 -12.19 2.51
N LYS A 27 -4.30 -10.91 2.23
CA LYS A 27 -4.95 -9.79 2.93
C LYS A 27 -6.37 -9.57 2.40
N ILE A 28 -7.28 -9.22 3.31
CA ILE A 28 -8.68 -8.95 2.99
C ILE A 28 -8.86 -7.44 2.83
N TYR A 29 -9.42 -7.04 1.70
CA TYR A 29 -9.66 -5.64 1.35
C TYR A 29 -11.15 -5.36 1.25
N GLU A 30 -11.60 -4.28 1.88
CA GLU A 30 -12.95 -3.75 1.71
C GLU A 30 -13.02 -2.92 0.43
N ILE A 31 -13.92 -3.27 -0.49
CA ILE A 31 -14.11 -2.55 -1.76
C ILE A 31 -15.40 -1.74 -1.81
N SER A 32 -16.40 -2.14 -1.01
CA SER A 32 -17.62 -1.37 -0.74
C SER A 32 -18.32 -1.99 0.47
N ASN A 33 -19.43 -1.39 0.89
CA ASN A 33 -20.14 -1.81 2.09
C ASN A 33 -20.54 -3.29 1.98
N PHE A 34 -20.11 -4.10 2.96
CA PHE A 34 -20.31 -5.56 2.98
C PHE A 34 -19.81 -6.29 1.71
N ASN A 35 -18.78 -5.76 1.04
CA ASN A 35 -18.14 -6.43 -0.09
C ASN A 35 -16.62 -6.41 0.11
N TYR A 36 -16.07 -7.60 0.25
CA TYR A 36 -14.66 -7.81 0.54
C TYR A 36 -14.03 -8.67 -0.54
N ILE A 37 -12.75 -8.43 -0.80
CA ILE A 37 -11.95 -9.25 -1.71
C ILE A 37 -10.67 -9.70 -1.03
N LYS A 38 -10.17 -10.86 -1.44
CA LYS A 38 -8.79 -11.27 -1.17
C LYS A 38 -8.23 -11.97 -2.39
N TYR A 39 -6.90 -11.93 -2.51
CA TYR A 39 -6.18 -12.63 -3.56
C TYR A 39 -5.26 -13.68 -2.94
N THR A 40 -5.25 -14.88 -3.49
CA THR A 40 -4.29 -15.94 -3.13
C THR A 40 -3.51 -16.38 -4.35
N GLN A 41 -2.32 -16.92 -4.14
CA GLN A 41 -1.54 -17.55 -5.20
C GLN A 41 -1.55 -19.07 -4.98
N GLU A 42 -1.94 -19.81 -6.01
CA GLU A 42 -1.83 -21.27 -6.05
C GLU A 42 -1.10 -21.67 -7.33
N GLY A 43 0.13 -22.15 -7.19
CA GLY A 43 1.03 -22.40 -8.31
C GLY A 43 1.26 -21.14 -9.17
N MET A 44 0.86 -21.21 -10.43
CA MET A 44 1.01 -20.17 -11.46
C MET A 44 -0.25 -19.31 -11.67
N TYR A 45 -1.22 -19.43 -10.76
CA TYR A 45 -2.49 -18.69 -10.82
C TYR A 45 -2.66 -17.79 -9.60
N ILE A 46 -3.30 -16.65 -9.84
CA ILE A 46 -3.83 -15.76 -8.83
C ILE A 46 -5.35 -15.95 -8.80
N TYR A 47 -5.87 -16.29 -7.63
CA TYR A 47 -7.30 -16.46 -7.38
C TYR A 47 -7.84 -15.25 -6.64
N LYS A 48 -8.91 -14.66 -7.16
CA LYS A 48 -9.69 -13.64 -6.48
C LYS A 48 -10.88 -14.31 -5.80
N TYR A 49 -11.07 -14.03 -4.52
CA TYR A 49 -12.27 -14.43 -3.78
C TYR A 49 -13.04 -13.19 -3.37
N VAL A 50 -14.36 -13.33 -3.31
CA VAL A 50 -15.27 -12.32 -2.79
C VAL A 50 -15.96 -12.86 -1.53
N SER A 51 -16.32 -11.97 -0.62
CA SER A 51 -17.05 -12.28 0.60
C SER A 51 -17.93 -11.09 0.99
N SER A 52 -19.04 -11.36 1.68
CA SER A 52 -19.87 -10.32 2.29
C SER A 52 -19.62 -10.14 3.79
N ASP A 53 -18.79 -10.98 4.41
CA ASP A 53 -18.59 -11.03 5.86
C ASP A 53 -17.15 -11.32 6.32
N CYS A 54 -16.21 -11.46 5.37
CA CYS A 54 -14.82 -11.88 5.57
C CYS A 54 -14.62 -13.35 6.02
N LYS A 55 -15.69 -14.13 6.17
CA LYS A 55 -15.65 -15.52 6.67
C LYS A 55 -15.92 -16.53 5.56
N GLU A 56 -16.99 -16.31 4.80
CA GLU A 56 -17.35 -17.17 3.68
C GLU A 56 -16.82 -16.61 2.37
N TRP A 57 -16.04 -17.42 1.64
CA TRP A 57 -15.30 -16.99 0.46
C TRP A 57 -15.76 -17.72 -0.78
N ILE A 58 -16.24 -16.94 -1.76
CA ILE A 58 -16.67 -17.44 -3.05
C ILE A 58 -15.57 -17.13 -4.07
N PRO A 59 -15.03 -18.12 -4.79
CA PRO A 59 -14.11 -17.87 -5.90
C PRO A 59 -14.82 -17.00 -6.97
N SER A 60 -14.17 -15.90 -7.36
CA SER A 60 -14.71 -14.97 -8.36
C SER A 60 -14.00 -15.12 -9.69
N THR A 61 -12.68 -15.08 -9.70
CA THR A 61 -11.86 -15.20 -10.91
C THR A 61 -10.55 -15.92 -10.62
N ALA A 62 -9.97 -16.53 -11.66
CA ALA A 62 -8.63 -17.06 -11.66
C ALA A 62 -7.89 -16.54 -12.89
N SER A 63 -6.72 -15.95 -12.70
CA SER A 63 -5.89 -15.46 -13.81
C SER A 63 -4.47 -16.00 -13.68
N LEU A 64 -3.78 -16.13 -14.81
CA LEU A 64 -2.36 -16.47 -14.81
C LEU A 64 -1.56 -15.37 -14.13
N LEU A 65 -0.52 -15.76 -13.41
CA LEU A 65 0.41 -14.84 -12.75
C LEU A 65 0.95 -13.78 -13.72
N SER A 66 1.27 -14.19 -14.95
CA SER A 66 1.78 -13.32 -16.00
C SER A 66 0.85 -12.16 -16.36
N SER A 67 -0.45 -12.26 -16.06
CA SER A 67 -1.42 -11.20 -16.30
C SER A 67 -1.36 -10.06 -15.26
N TYR A 68 -0.77 -10.31 -14.08
CA TYR A 68 -0.62 -9.33 -13.00
C TYR A 68 0.85 -8.87 -12.81
N GLY A 69 1.73 -9.23 -13.74
CA GLY A 69 3.17 -9.07 -13.58
C GLY A 69 3.79 -10.09 -12.62
N VAL A 70 5.09 -9.93 -12.30
CA VAL A 70 5.77 -10.79 -11.34
C VAL A 70 5.40 -10.32 -9.92
N PRO A 71 4.84 -11.19 -9.05
CA PRO A 71 4.61 -10.84 -7.65
C PRO A 71 5.90 -10.34 -7.03
N GLN A 72 5.83 -9.15 -6.44
CA GLN A 72 6.98 -8.52 -5.84
C GLN A 72 7.09 -8.97 -4.38
N TYR A 73 8.31 -9.33 -3.97
CA TYR A 73 8.65 -9.64 -2.58
C TYR A 73 9.07 -8.39 -1.80
N SER A 74 9.28 -7.27 -2.50
CA SER A 74 9.58 -5.96 -1.95
C SER A 74 8.75 -4.91 -2.67
N LEU A 75 8.23 -3.94 -1.93
CA LEU A 75 7.59 -2.77 -2.53
C LEU A 75 8.66 -1.86 -3.15
N PRO A 76 8.36 -1.15 -4.26
CA PRO A 76 9.24 -0.11 -4.78
C PRO A 76 9.38 1.02 -3.75
N ASP A 77 10.49 1.76 -3.76
CA ASP A 77 10.70 2.87 -2.82
C ASP A 77 9.54 3.88 -2.87
N TYR A 78 8.94 4.13 -1.70
CA TYR A 78 7.78 5.00 -1.53
C TYR A 78 7.97 5.92 -0.33
N VAL A 79 7.40 7.12 -0.42
CA VAL A 79 7.43 8.11 0.67
C VAL A 79 6.18 8.04 1.54
N ALA A 80 5.04 7.64 0.98
CA ALA A 80 3.76 7.59 1.69
C ALA A 80 2.83 6.52 1.11
N VAL A 81 1.82 6.14 1.89
CA VAL A 81 0.74 5.23 1.48
C VAL A 81 -0.60 5.91 1.71
N SER A 82 -1.47 5.89 0.71
CA SER A 82 -2.89 6.22 0.85
C SER A 82 -3.66 4.97 1.24
N TYR A 83 -4.49 5.11 2.27
CA TYR A 83 -5.47 4.12 2.70
C TYR A 83 -6.87 4.67 2.41
N THR A 84 -7.58 4.05 1.47
CA THR A 84 -8.93 4.43 1.07
C THR A 84 -9.97 3.51 1.70
N TYR A 85 -10.95 4.10 2.36
CA TYR A 85 -12.05 3.44 3.06
C TYR A 85 -13.35 3.72 2.29
N PRO A 86 -13.80 2.79 1.45
CA PRO A 86 -14.88 3.05 0.49
C PRO A 86 -16.28 3.13 1.10
N SER A 87 -16.45 2.71 2.36
CA SER A 87 -17.78 2.54 2.97
C SER A 87 -18.01 3.40 4.20
N THR A 88 -16.98 4.04 4.72
CA THR A 88 -17.02 4.79 5.99
C THR A 88 -16.46 6.19 5.80
N LYS A 89 -16.79 7.09 6.73
CA LYS A 89 -16.39 8.50 6.68
C LYS A 89 -15.28 8.86 7.66
N ASP A 90 -14.95 7.94 8.56
CA ASP A 90 -14.07 8.09 9.71
C ASP A 90 -12.77 7.29 9.57
N CYS A 91 -12.43 6.86 8.35
CA CYS A 91 -11.24 6.07 8.06
C CYS A 91 -11.15 4.78 8.89
N THR A 92 -12.30 4.13 9.02
CA THR A 92 -12.47 2.82 9.66
C THR A 92 -12.96 1.82 8.63
N THR A 93 -12.72 0.53 8.86
CA THR A 93 -13.33 -0.53 8.06
C THR A 93 -14.65 -0.97 8.69
N THR A 94 -15.58 -1.46 7.87
CA THR A 94 -16.86 -1.98 8.38
C THR A 94 -16.73 -3.35 9.05
N ASN A 95 -15.60 -4.02 8.85
CA ASN A 95 -15.26 -5.31 9.44
C ASN A 95 -13.82 -5.26 9.99
N GLU A 96 -13.60 -5.87 11.15
CA GLU A 96 -12.30 -5.87 11.85
C GLU A 96 -11.22 -6.69 11.12
N ASP A 97 -11.61 -7.67 10.32
CA ASP A 97 -10.70 -8.51 9.54
C ASP A 97 -10.35 -7.87 8.18
N SER A 98 -11.10 -6.85 7.76
CA SER A 98 -10.88 -6.18 6.48
C SER A 98 -9.90 -5.01 6.61
N ASN A 99 -9.37 -4.59 5.46
CA ASN A 99 -8.39 -3.51 5.38
C ASN A 99 -8.81 -2.51 4.29
N PRO A 100 -8.42 -1.23 4.42
CA PRO A 100 -8.59 -0.24 3.36
C PRO A 100 -7.77 -0.58 2.11
N ILE A 101 -8.17 -0.01 0.98
CA ILE A 101 -7.43 -0.10 -0.27
C ILE A 101 -6.15 0.73 -0.17
N GLU A 102 -5.03 0.17 -0.62
CA GLU A 102 -3.69 0.75 -0.46
C GLU A 102 -3.12 1.25 -1.79
N ARG A 103 -2.57 2.48 -1.78
CA ARG A 103 -1.85 3.05 -2.93
C ARG A 103 -0.56 3.74 -2.49
N LEU A 104 0.53 3.44 -3.16
CA LEU A 104 1.84 4.03 -2.89
C LEU A 104 2.01 5.40 -3.56
N TYR A 105 2.64 6.31 -2.84
CA TYR A 105 3.27 7.50 -3.41
C TYR A 105 4.76 7.23 -3.53
N LEU A 106 5.20 6.92 -4.75
CA LEU A 106 6.58 6.52 -5.00
C LEU A 106 7.56 7.67 -4.82
N ALA A 107 8.76 7.34 -4.33
CA ALA A 107 9.88 8.28 -4.19
C ALA A 107 10.61 8.54 -5.51
N ILE A 108 10.22 7.87 -6.60
CA ILE A 108 10.92 7.95 -7.88
C ILE A 108 10.63 9.26 -8.61
N CYS A 109 11.60 9.69 -9.42
CA CYS A 109 11.38 10.78 -10.35
C CYS A 109 10.53 10.32 -11.53
N THR A 110 9.41 11.00 -11.76
CA THR A 110 8.53 10.77 -12.92
C THR A 110 8.82 11.83 -13.97
N ARG A 111 9.28 11.42 -15.15
CA ARG A 111 9.62 12.32 -16.25
C ARG A 111 8.40 12.60 -17.13
N GLY A 112 8.07 13.87 -17.27
CA GLY A 112 7.14 14.40 -18.28
C GLY A 112 7.88 14.83 -19.55
N THR A 113 7.16 15.49 -20.46
CA THR A 113 7.72 15.98 -21.73
C THR A 113 8.72 17.12 -21.51
N ASP A 114 8.35 18.09 -20.67
CA ASP A 114 9.10 19.34 -20.43
C ASP A 114 9.51 19.53 -18.96
N ASP A 115 9.10 18.61 -18.09
CA ASP A 115 9.40 18.67 -16.66
C ASP A 115 9.47 17.28 -16.03
N SER A 116 9.83 17.23 -14.75
CA SER A 116 9.74 16.02 -13.94
C SER A 116 9.10 16.31 -12.60
N SER A 117 8.54 15.28 -11.96
CA SER A 117 7.95 15.37 -10.63
C SER A 117 8.36 14.24 -9.70
N GLN A 118 8.38 14.54 -8.41
CA GLN A 118 8.69 13.59 -7.34
C GLN A 118 7.83 13.89 -6.11
N TYR A 119 7.38 12.84 -5.43
CA TYR A 119 6.73 12.98 -4.13
C TYR A 119 7.76 13.02 -3.00
N ALA A 120 7.50 13.86 -2.00
CA ALA A 120 8.29 13.94 -0.78
C ALA A 120 7.39 14.22 0.43
N ILE A 121 7.93 14.04 1.63
CA ILE A 121 7.30 14.48 2.87
C ILE A 121 8.04 15.71 3.38
N GLU A 122 7.30 16.81 3.60
CA GLU A 122 7.83 18.05 4.18
C GLU A 122 6.83 18.60 5.19
N ASN A 123 7.30 18.95 6.38
CA ASN A 123 6.48 19.58 7.42
C ASN A 123 5.15 18.84 7.68
N ASN A 124 5.19 17.52 7.84
CA ASN A 124 4.01 16.66 8.02
C ASN A 124 3.00 16.64 6.86
N ASN A 125 3.43 17.04 5.66
CA ASN A 125 2.59 17.01 4.47
C ASN A 125 3.23 16.14 3.38
N LEU A 126 2.40 15.43 2.62
CA LEU A 126 2.78 14.94 1.31
C LEU A 126 2.82 16.12 0.34
N VAL A 127 3.98 16.32 -0.29
CA VAL A 127 4.18 17.34 -1.31
C VAL A 127 4.55 16.71 -2.65
N GLU A 128 4.12 17.33 -3.74
CA GLU A 128 4.62 17.04 -5.09
C GLU A 128 5.56 18.17 -5.49
N LYS A 129 6.83 17.83 -5.73
CA LYS A 129 7.83 18.75 -6.26
C LYS A 129 7.91 18.60 -7.77
N LYS A 130 7.99 19.72 -8.48
CA LYS A 130 8.24 19.74 -9.92
C LYS A 130 9.59 20.37 -10.21
N PHE A 131 10.27 19.87 -11.22
CA PHE A 131 11.61 20.32 -11.62
C PHE A 131 11.64 20.64 -13.10
N THR A 132 12.54 21.53 -13.50
CA THR A 132 12.86 21.76 -14.93
C THR A 132 13.82 20.69 -15.48
N SER A 133 14.59 20.05 -14.60
CA SER A 133 15.42 18.90 -14.93
C SER A 133 14.55 17.67 -15.20
N ASN A 134 15.11 16.70 -15.92
CA ASN A 134 14.42 15.45 -16.28
C ASN A 134 14.63 14.32 -15.26
N ASP A 135 15.46 14.56 -14.25
CA ASP A 135 15.90 13.59 -13.24
C ASP A 135 15.58 14.05 -11.81
N CYS A 136 14.74 15.08 -11.67
CA CYS A 136 14.33 15.66 -10.39
C CYS A 136 15.50 16.18 -9.54
N THR A 137 16.60 16.57 -10.19
CA THR A 137 17.75 17.20 -9.52
C THR A 137 17.65 18.72 -9.55
N GLY A 138 18.36 19.36 -8.61
CA GLY A 138 18.40 20.82 -8.47
C GLY A 138 17.23 21.39 -7.65
N THR A 139 17.02 22.69 -7.74
CA THR A 139 15.93 23.37 -7.02
C THR A 139 14.60 23.11 -7.71
N ALA A 140 13.59 22.70 -6.94
CA ALA A 140 12.24 22.55 -7.45
C ALA A 140 11.70 23.90 -7.97
N LYS A 141 11.13 23.90 -9.18
CA LYS A 141 10.48 25.08 -9.76
C LYS A 141 9.12 25.37 -9.11
N ASP A 142 8.49 24.33 -8.57
CA ASP A 142 7.21 24.38 -7.89
C ASP A 142 7.13 23.26 -6.84
N THR A 143 6.48 23.55 -5.71
CA THR A 143 6.22 22.58 -4.65
C THR A 143 4.76 22.73 -4.23
N LYS A 144 3.95 21.72 -4.54
CA LYS A 144 2.53 21.69 -4.20
C LYS A 144 2.27 20.81 -2.99
N VAL A 145 1.74 21.39 -1.92
CA VAL A 145 1.16 20.62 -0.82
C VAL A 145 -0.06 19.87 -1.33
N LYS A 146 -0.06 18.55 -1.18
CA LYS A 146 -1.16 17.67 -1.61
C LYS A 146 -2.07 17.37 -0.44
N TYR A 147 -1.50 16.83 0.64
CA TYR A 147 -2.27 16.35 1.78
C TYR A 147 -1.47 16.45 3.07
N GLU A 148 -2.17 16.71 4.17
CA GLU A 148 -1.65 16.57 5.53
C GLU A 148 -1.61 15.08 5.92
N LEU A 149 -0.50 14.63 6.51
CA LEU A 149 -0.33 13.23 6.91
C LEU A 149 -1.18 12.88 8.14
N ASP A 150 -1.56 11.60 8.21
CA ASP A 150 -2.29 10.95 9.31
C ASP A 150 -3.63 11.57 9.68
N LYS A 151 -4.15 12.44 8.80
CA LYS A 151 -5.48 13.01 8.90
C LYS A 151 -6.47 12.21 8.06
N CYS A 152 -7.60 11.88 8.67
CA CYS A 152 -8.73 11.34 7.92
C CYS A 152 -9.40 12.45 7.12
N ASN A 153 -9.47 12.27 5.81
CA ASN A 153 -10.17 13.16 4.90
C ASN A 153 -11.43 12.45 4.40
N THR A 154 -12.57 13.11 4.52
CA THR A 154 -13.87 12.55 4.19
C THR A 154 -14.40 13.18 2.91
N GLU A 155 -14.64 12.37 1.89
CA GLU A 155 -15.32 12.76 0.66
C GLU A 155 -16.81 12.35 0.70
N LEU A 156 -17.55 12.64 -0.37
CA LEU A 156 -18.97 12.30 -0.46
C LEU A 156 -19.21 10.79 -0.32
N THR A 157 -18.35 9.97 -0.93
CA THR A 157 -18.56 8.52 -1.11
C THR A 157 -17.48 7.64 -0.47
N TYR A 158 -16.40 8.20 0.06
CA TYR A 158 -15.33 7.45 0.72
C TYR A 158 -14.59 8.35 1.70
N SER A 159 -13.75 7.77 2.54
CA SER A 159 -12.72 8.51 3.28
C SER A 159 -11.33 7.98 2.95
N TYR A 160 -10.30 8.78 3.18
CA TYR A 160 -8.92 8.35 2.99
C TYR A 160 -7.99 8.98 4.01
N LYS A 161 -6.90 8.27 4.29
CA LYS A 161 -5.81 8.72 5.16
C LYS A 161 -4.48 8.44 4.47
N ILE A 162 -3.55 9.38 4.53
CA ILE A 162 -2.21 9.20 3.97
C ILE A 162 -1.21 9.15 5.12
N THR A 163 -0.41 8.11 5.19
CA THR A 163 0.59 7.91 6.24
C THR A 163 1.99 7.83 5.63
N SER A 164 3.00 8.26 6.38
CA SER A 164 4.40 8.14 5.97
C SER A 164 4.80 6.67 5.80
N GLY A 165 5.53 6.37 4.72
CA GLY A 165 6.03 5.03 4.44
C GLY A 165 7.09 4.53 5.41
N ALA A 166 7.67 5.42 6.23
CA ALA A 166 8.71 5.05 7.18
C ALA A 166 8.22 4.15 8.34
N PHE A 167 6.90 4.06 8.58
CA PHE A 167 6.35 3.35 9.74
C PHE A 167 6.60 1.83 9.76
N GLU A 168 6.70 1.16 8.61
CA GLU A 168 6.91 -0.30 8.58
C GLU A 168 8.34 -0.71 9.01
N ILE A 169 9.33 0.15 8.78
CA ILE A 169 10.74 -0.14 9.11
C ILE A 169 10.98 -0.07 10.62
N PHE A 170 10.33 0.87 11.32
CA PHE A 170 10.52 1.05 12.76
C PHE A 170 9.92 -0.07 13.60
N ALA A 171 8.80 -0.68 13.17
CA ALA A 171 8.21 -1.82 13.87
C ALA A 171 9.13 -3.06 13.85
N LEU A 172 9.79 -3.32 12.72
CA LEU A 172 10.77 -4.41 12.59
C LEU A 172 12.02 -4.16 13.43
N LEU A 173 12.50 -2.92 13.48
CA LEU A 173 13.67 -2.55 14.29
C LEU A 173 13.39 -2.66 15.79
N ALA A 174 12.20 -2.25 16.24
CA ALA A 174 11.79 -2.35 17.64
C ALA A 174 11.67 -3.81 18.12
N ILE A 175 11.17 -4.70 17.26
CA ILE A 175 11.10 -6.14 17.55
C ILE A 175 12.51 -6.74 17.62
N ALA A 176 13.40 -6.41 16.67
CA ALA A 176 14.79 -6.87 16.69
C ALA A 176 15.54 -6.41 17.95
N LEU A 177 15.32 -5.18 18.41
CA LEU A 177 15.89 -4.66 19.66
C LEU A 177 15.30 -5.36 20.90
N ALA A 178 14.01 -5.68 20.91
CA ALA A 178 13.36 -6.39 22.03
C ALA A 178 13.86 -7.84 22.21
N PHE A 179 14.49 -8.44 21.18
CA PHE A 179 15.12 -9.76 21.25
C PHE A 179 16.63 -9.73 21.50
N LEU A 180 17.23 -8.53 21.57
CA LEU A 180 18.65 -8.33 21.91
C LEU A 180 18.88 -8.06 23.40
N PHE A 181 17.81 -7.88 24.17
CA PHE A 181 17.79 -7.74 25.64
C PHE A 181 16.95 -8.86 26.26
#